data_AF-A0A662Q781-F1
#
_entry.id   AF-A0A662Q781-F1
#
_cell.length_a   1.000
_cell.length_b   1.000
_cell.length_c   1.000
_cell.angle_alpha   90.00
_cell.angle_beta   90.00
_cell.angle_gamma   90.00
#
_symmetry.space_group_name_H-M   'P 1'
#
loop_
_entity.id
_entity.type
_entity.pdbx_description
1 polymer ?
#
loop_
_entity_poly.entity_id
_entity_poly.type
_entity_poly.pdbx_seq_one_letter_code
_entity_poly.pdbx_strand_id
1 'polypeptide(L)'
;MADGIIRFRRILRGGELRRFIVIEKMRQTNHSRYLYEIDIKPGIGMTILGRVRRRVEDYKLPSEVMRKILEAKLRSEEELL
;
A
#
# COMPACT_ATOMS: atom_id res chain seq x y z
N MET A 1 18.34 -0.93 -15.43
CA MET A 1 18.00 0.47 -15.09
C MET A 1 16.70 0.81 -15.79
N ALA A 2 15.70 1.36 -15.07
CA ALA A 2 14.41 1.72 -15.66
C ALA A 2 14.14 3.24 -15.53
N ASP A 3 13.47 3.80 -16.54
CA ASP A 3 13.09 5.22 -16.60
C ASP A 3 11.74 5.51 -15.93
N GLY A 4 10.90 4.50 -15.82
CA GLY A 4 9.67 4.49 -15.02
C GLY A 4 9.49 3.17 -14.30
N ILE A 5 8.94 3.21 -13.09
CA ILE A 5 8.58 2.03 -12.29
C ILE A 5 7.18 2.27 -11.73
N ILE A 6 6.23 1.46 -12.16
CA ILE A 6 4.88 1.41 -11.61
C ILE A 6 4.73 0.07 -10.91
N ARG A 7 4.48 0.10 -9.60
CA ARG A 7 4.25 -1.10 -8.81
C ARG A 7 2.76 -1.38 -8.70
N PHE A 8 2.38 -2.58 -9.12
CA PHE A 8 1.05 -3.11 -8.90
C PHE A 8 1.00 -3.88 -7.58
N ARG A 9 -0.10 -3.73 -6.84
CA ARG A 9 -0.37 -4.48 -5.60
C ARG A 9 -1.80 -5.01 -5.62
N ARG A 10 -2.00 -6.22 -5.12
CA ARG A 10 -3.34 -6.81 -4.91
C ARG A 10 -3.54 -7.18 -3.45
N ILE A 11 -4.76 -7.05 -2.95
CA ILE A 11 -5.16 -7.45 -1.60
C ILE A 11 -6.52 -8.14 -1.69
N LEU A 12 -6.65 -9.32 -1.06
CA LEU A 12 -7.92 -10.01 -0.90
C LEU A 12 -8.44 -9.73 0.51
N ARG A 13 -9.58 -9.06 0.66
CA ARG A 13 -10.20 -8.75 1.96
C ARG A 13 -11.72 -8.82 1.85
N GLY A 14 -12.36 -9.55 2.77
CA GLY A 14 -13.82 -9.71 2.75
C GLY A 14 -14.35 -10.41 1.48
N GLY A 15 -13.53 -11.27 0.86
CA GLY A 15 -13.86 -11.93 -0.41
C GLY A 15 -13.65 -11.08 -1.66
N GLU A 16 -13.30 -9.80 -1.52
CA GLU A 16 -13.09 -8.89 -2.64
C GLU A 16 -11.60 -8.74 -2.98
N LEU A 17 -11.24 -8.94 -4.25
CA LEU A 17 -9.89 -8.74 -4.76
C LEU A 17 -9.72 -7.28 -5.22
N ARG A 18 -9.08 -6.47 -4.37
CA ARG A 18 -8.79 -5.07 -4.65
C ARG A 18 -7.40 -4.92 -5.25
N ARG A 19 -7.28 -4.07 -6.27
CA ARG A 19 -6.04 -3.83 -7.02
C ARG A 19 -5.62 -2.39 -6.84
N PHE A 20 -4.32 -2.16 -6.77
CA PHE A 20 -3.73 -0.85 -6.52
C PHE A 20 -2.49 -0.63 -7.38
N ILE A 21 -2.19 0.64 -7.63
CA ILE A 21 -0.96 1.10 -8.26
C ILE A 21 -0.30 2.19 -7.44
N VAL A 22 1.03 2.19 -7.45
CA VAL A 22 1.87 3.30 -6.97
C VAL A 22 3.00 3.51 -7.96
N ILE A 23 3.32 4.77 -8.22
CA ILE A 23 4.45 5.11 -9.08
C ILE A 23 5.68 5.23 -8.18
N GLU A 24 6.63 4.32 -8.35
CA GLU A 24 7.86 4.31 -7.54
C GLU A 24 8.95 5.18 -8.14
N LYS A 25 8.96 5.30 -9.47
CA LYS A 25 9.95 6.10 -10.19
C LYS A 25 9.35 6.61 -11.49
N MET A 26 9.62 7.86 -11.80
CA MET A 26 9.59 8.41 -13.15
C MET A 26 10.80 9.35 -13.26
N ARG A 27 11.63 9.17 -14.29
CA ARG A 27 12.69 10.14 -14.60
C ARG A 27 12.08 11.38 -15.24
N GLN A 28 12.70 12.53 -14.98
CA GLN A 28 12.40 13.82 -15.65
C GLN A 28 10.97 14.36 -15.46
N THR A 29 10.06 13.63 -14.81
CA THR A 29 8.66 14.01 -14.62
C THR A 29 8.23 13.76 -13.17
N ASN A 30 7.54 14.75 -12.59
CA ASN A 30 6.87 14.58 -11.30
C ASN A 30 5.77 13.53 -11.42
N HIS A 31 5.67 12.65 -10.42
CA HIS A 31 4.66 11.60 -10.38
C HIS A 31 3.99 11.57 -9.01
N SER A 32 2.79 10.99 -8.97
CA SER A 32 2.07 10.86 -7.71
C SER A 32 2.75 9.87 -6.78
N ARG A 33 2.94 10.26 -5.52
CA ARG A 33 3.51 9.43 -4.45
C ARG A 33 2.45 8.64 -3.67
N TYR A 34 1.19 8.77 -4.09
CA TYR A 34 0.06 8.13 -3.40
C TYR A 34 -0.31 6.79 -4.04
N LEU A 35 -0.93 5.94 -3.23
CA LEU A 35 -1.54 4.70 -3.69
C LEU A 35 -2.90 5.02 -4.34
N TYR A 36 -3.13 4.45 -5.51
CA TYR A 36 -4.42 4.54 -6.20
C TYR A 36 -5.04 3.17 -6.29
N GLU A 37 -6.34 3.10 -6.06
CA GLU A 37 -7.11 1.91 -6.35
C GLU A 37 -7.48 1.88 -7.82
N ILE A 38 -7.40 0.68 -8.41
CA ILE A 38 -7.70 0.44 -9.81
C ILE A 38 -8.70 -0.69 -9.96
N ASP A 39 -9.45 -0.63 -11.04
CA ASP A 39 -10.37 -1.67 -11.47
C ASP A 39 -10.15 -2.01 -12.95
N ILE A 40 -10.59 -3.19 -13.38
CA ILE A 40 -10.50 -3.62 -14.78
C ILE A 40 -11.92 -3.94 -15.24
N LYS A 41 -12.48 -3.04 -16.05
CA LYS A 41 -13.87 -3.15 -16.51
C LYS A 41 -13.92 -3.78 -17.92
N PRO A 42 -14.82 -4.74 -18.18
CA PRO A 42 -15.00 -5.31 -19.51
C PRO A 42 -15.28 -4.23 -20.56
N GLY A 43 -14.58 -4.30 -21.69
CA GLY A 43 -14.73 -3.32 -22.78
C GLY A 43 -14.11 -1.94 -22.54
N ILE A 44 -13.59 -1.65 -21.34
CA ILE A 44 -12.96 -0.36 -20.99
C ILE A 44 -11.47 -0.53 -20.69
N GLY A 45 -11.10 -1.59 -19.96
CA GLY A 45 -9.74 -1.81 -19.47
C GLY A 45 -9.51 -1.24 -18.07
N MET A 46 -8.27 -0.82 -17.79
CA MET A 46 -7.86 -0.38 -16.45
C MET A 46 -8.37 1.03 -16.15
N THR A 47 -9.15 1.17 -15.09
CA THR A 47 -9.70 2.45 -14.62
C THR A 47 -9.13 2.78 -13.23
N ILE A 48 -8.70 4.02 -13.04
CA ILE A 48 -8.28 4.54 -11.72
C ILE A 48 -9.53 4.97 -10.96
N LEU A 49 -9.86 4.27 -9.88
CA LEU A 49 -11.04 4.58 -9.06
C LEU A 49 -10.81 5.81 -8.16
N GLY A 50 -9.57 6.02 -7.72
CA GLY A 50 -9.19 7.20 -6.95
C GLY A 50 -8.01 6.95 -6.01
N ARG A 51 -7.56 8.04 -5.37
CA ARG A 51 -6.52 7.99 -4.34
C ARG A 51 -7.06 7.31 -3.09
N VAL A 52 -6.29 6.36 -2.55
CA VAL A 52 -6.61 5.74 -1.25
C VAL A 52 -6.47 6.81 -0.16
N ARG A 53 -7.59 7.17 0.48
CA ARG A 53 -7.63 8.20 1.54
C ARG A 53 -7.16 7.68 2.90
N ARG A 54 -7.25 6.37 3.14
CA ARG A 54 -6.75 5.73 4.36
C ARG A 54 -5.24 5.57 4.29
N ARG A 55 -4.54 5.78 5.41
CA ARG A 55 -3.07 5.68 5.45
C ARG A 55 -2.68 4.26 5.08
N VAL A 56 -1.67 4.13 4.21
CA VAL A 56 -1.11 2.83 3.80
C VAL A 56 -0.52 2.07 5.00
N GLU A 57 -0.26 2.78 6.11
CA GLU A 57 0.12 2.25 7.42
C GLU A 57 -0.94 1.31 8.02
N ASP A 58 -2.24 1.60 7.88
CA ASP A 58 -3.32 0.74 8.39
C ASP A 58 -3.47 -0.58 7.59
N TYR A 59 -2.80 -0.69 6.45
CA TYR A 59 -2.85 -1.84 5.54
C TYR A 59 -1.61 -2.74 5.61
N LYS A 60 -0.68 -2.43 6.52
CA LYS A 60 0.55 -3.20 6.70
C LYS A 60 0.61 -3.73 8.12
N LEU A 61 0.11 -4.96 8.24
CA LEU A 61 0.65 -6.08 9.01
C LEU A 61 -0.53 -6.92 9.54
N PRO A 62 -0.46 -8.26 9.46
CA PRO A 62 -1.36 -9.12 10.22
C PRO A 62 -1.35 -8.68 11.69
N SER A 63 -2.52 -8.70 12.33
CA SER A 63 -2.72 -8.23 13.72
C SER A 63 -1.71 -8.83 14.69
N GLU A 64 -1.30 -10.07 14.46
CA GLU A 64 -0.29 -10.78 15.25
C GLU A 64 1.10 -10.14 15.16
N VAL A 65 1.49 -9.61 14.00
CA VAL A 65 2.80 -8.97 13.80
C VAL A 65 2.79 -7.55 14.39
N MET A 66 1.68 -6.81 14.26
CA MET A 66 1.51 -5.54 14.96
C MET A 66 1.60 -5.71 16.47
N ARG A 67 0.97 -6.76 17.00
CA ARG A 67 1.03 -7.08 18.43
C ARG A 67 2.47 -7.34 18.90
N LYS A 68 3.23 -8.16 18.17
CA LYS A 68 4.63 -8.44 18.49
C LYS A 68 5.52 -7.19 18.49
N ILE A 69 5.31 -6.27 17.54
CA ILE A 69 6.05 -5.00 17.48
C ILE A 69 5.69 -4.12 18.69
N LEU A 70 4.40 -4.06 19.06
CA LEU A 70 3.94 -3.28 20.19
C LEU A 70 4.49 -3.83 21.52
N GLU A 71 4.45 -5.16 21.70
CA GLU A 71 5.01 -5.86 22.86
C GLU A 71 6.53 -5.67 22.98
N ALA A 72 7.26 -5.74 21.86
CA ALA A 72 8.71 -5.50 21.85
C ALA A 72 9.05 -4.05 22.23
N LYS A 73 8.24 -3.08 21.79
CA LYS A 73 8.42 -1.68 22.10
C LYS A 73 8.15 -1.37 23.58
N LEU A 74 7.07 -1.93 24.14
CA LEU A 74 6.74 -1.80 25.56
C LEU A 74 7.86 -2.39 26.45
N ARG A 75 8.39 -3.57 26.11
CA ARG A 75 9.52 -4.16 26.82
C ARG A 75 10.77 -3.29 26.79
N SER A 76 11.09 -2.71 25.64
CA SER A 76 12.24 -1.81 25.53
C SER A 76 12.08 -0.51 26.33
N GLU A 77 10.85 -0.03 26.51
CA GLU A 77 10.56 1.14 27.34
C GLU A 77 10.58 0.80 28.84
N GLU A 78 10.16 -0.41 29.23
CA GLU A 78 10.27 -0.91 30.62
C GLU A 78 11.71 -1.21 31.04
N GLU A 79 12.58 -1.67 30.14
CA GLU A 79 14.01 -1.91 30.43
C GLU A 79 14.84 -0.61 30.54
N LEU A 80 14.26 0.53 30.15
CA LEU A 80 14.90 1.86 30.17
C LEU A 80 14.48 2.72 31.38
N LEU A 81 13.63 2.19 32.28
CA LEU A 81 13.17 2.80 33.54
C LEU A 81 13.81 2.08 34.74
#